data_AF-A0A1M3IRB8-F1
#
_entry.id   AF-A0A1M3IRB8-F1
#
_cell.length_a   1.000
_cell.length_b   1.000
_cell.length_c   1.000
_cell.angle_alpha   90.00
_cell.angle_beta   90.00
_cell.angle_gamma   90.00
#
_symmetry.space_group_name_H-M   'P 1'
#
loop_
_entity.id
_entity.type
_entity.pdbx_description
1 polymer ?
#
loop_
_entity_poly.entity_id
_entity_poly.type
_entity_poly.pdbx_seq_one_letter_code
_entity_poly.pdbx_strand_id
1 'polypeptide(L)'
;MSKAINPSTSQNLELKPKITVVGVGGAGGNAVNNMIRSNLQGVEFVVCNTDAQALEHASASHRIQLGTKVTQGLGAGSRPEVGRAAAEESHEELSQLLAGSNMVFITAGMGGGTGTGAAPVVAQFAREQGILTVAVVTKPFHFEGRHRMRTAEYGIEELAQFVDTLIVIPNQNLFRVANDRTTFAEAFKMADDVLHSGVRGITDLMIMPGLINLDFADIRAVMMEMGKAMMGTGEAEGEGRAIAAAEAAISNPLLDDVSMKGAQALLINITGGMDMTLFEVDEAANRIREEVDPDANIIFGSTFNETMNGRMRVSVVATGIESEAMKARKAEEAKQKNNISQVTQAEKGIVQGFFTRRKEEENDLFNPTYRPDTYDVEQLEEKQSHEEAFTSEEPKPLILDTEEGQLAGENKEMAAEATRSRKLGFFERVAETMRGSKSQRSEIEPMIITDSVDNEDQLLSAQGMAANTEQKELEIPTFLRRGAKK
;
A
#
# COMPACT_ATOMS: atom_id res chain seq x y z
N MET A 1 -59.76 4.26 34.19
CA MET A 1 -58.79 3.14 34.28
C MET A 1 -57.75 3.34 33.19
N SER A 2 -56.52 3.66 33.61
CA SER A 2 -55.39 4.01 32.75
C SER A 2 -54.88 2.77 32.00
N LYS A 3 -54.77 2.85 30.67
CA LYS A 3 -54.06 1.84 29.87
C LYS A 3 -52.56 2.12 30.00
N ALA A 4 -51.85 1.19 30.62
CA ALA A 4 -50.40 1.17 30.68
C ALA A 4 -49.83 1.10 29.26
N ILE A 5 -49.02 2.10 28.89
CA ILE A 5 -48.16 2.07 27.72
C ILE A 5 -46.94 1.24 28.13
N ASN A 6 -46.79 0.06 27.54
CA ASN A 6 -45.60 -0.76 27.66
C ASN A 6 -44.47 -0.03 26.90
N PRO A 7 -43.35 0.37 27.53
CA PRO A 7 -42.22 0.90 26.78
C PRO A 7 -41.60 -0.27 26.03
N SER A 8 -41.91 -0.38 24.74
CA SER A 8 -41.23 -1.30 23.84
C SER A 8 -39.74 -1.04 23.93
N THR A 9 -39.02 -2.08 24.36
CA THR A 9 -37.59 -2.30 24.31
C THR A 9 -36.89 -1.41 23.28
N SER A 10 -36.41 -0.25 23.73
CA SER A 10 -35.33 0.44 23.04
C SER A 10 -34.13 -0.50 23.16
N GLN A 11 -33.92 -1.34 22.13
CA GLN A 11 -32.63 -1.97 21.94
C GLN A 11 -31.64 -0.82 21.95
N ASN A 12 -30.82 -0.80 22.99
CA ASN A 12 -29.71 0.11 23.13
C ASN A 12 -28.75 -0.27 22.00
N LEU A 13 -28.95 0.29 20.80
CA LEU A 13 -27.97 0.24 19.73
C LEU A 13 -26.78 1.02 20.29
N GLU A 14 -25.84 0.32 20.91
CA GLU A 14 -24.48 0.83 21.01
C GLU A 14 -24.03 1.06 19.56
N LEU A 15 -24.12 2.32 19.11
CA LEU A 15 -23.68 2.78 17.80
C LEU A 15 -22.15 2.77 17.75
N LYS A 16 -21.54 1.59 17.87
CA LYS A 16 -20.10 1.41 17.64
C LYS A 16 -19.84 1.62 16.16
N PRO A 17 -18.79 2.37 15.79
CA PRO A 17 -18.44 2.56 14.39
C PRO A 17 -18.16 1.20 13.73
N LYS A 18 -18.79 0.95 12.59
CA LYS A 18 -18.55 -0.25 11.79
C LYS A 18 -17.27 -0.06 10.99
N ILE A 19 -16.25 -0.85 11.30
CA ILE A 19 -14.93 -0.80 10.65
C ILE A 19 -14.75 -2.07 9.82
N THR A 20 -14.37 -1.90 8.55
CA THR A 20 -14.11 -3.02 7.63
C THR A 20 -12.68 -3.00 7.14
N VAL A 21 -11.98 -4.13 7.18
CA VAL A 21 -10.63 -4.31 6.66
C VAL A 21 -10.71 -5.16 5.39
N VAL A 22 -10.29 -4.59 4.27
CA VAL A 22 -10.32 -5.20 2.94
C VAL A 22 -8.90 -5.53 2.48
N GLY A 23 -8.58 -6.81 2.43
CA GLY A 23 -7.33 -7.32 1.86
C GLY A 23 -7.46 -7.55 0.36
N VAL A 24 -6.68 -6.83 -0.45
CA VAL A 24 -6.75 -6.89 -1.92
C VAL A 24 -5.54 -7.62 -2.50
N GLY A 25 -5.81 -8.67 -3.28
CA GLY A 25 -4.80 -9.54 -3.88
C GLY A 25 -4.10 -10.47 -2.87
N GLY A 26 -3.07 -11.18 -3.31
CA GLY A 26 -2.40 -12.21 -2.48
C GLY A 26 -1.76 -11.66 -1.21
N ALA A 27 -0.99 -10.57 -1.30
CA ALA A 27 -0.35 -9.95 -0.14
C ALA A 27 -1.38 -9.34 0.84
N GLY A 28 -2.41 -8.68 0.33
CA GLY A 28 -3.50 -8.16 1.18
C GLY A 28 -4.26 -9.29 1.89
N GLY A 29 -4.54 -10.40 1.19
CA GLY A 29 -5.13 -11.59 1.80
C GLY A 29 -4.26 -12.22 2.89
N ASN A 30 -2.94 -12.28 2.68
CA ASN A 30 -2.00 -12.77 3.69
C ASN A 30 -1.97 -11.86 4.93
N ALA A 31 -1.95 -10.54 4.74
CA ALA A 31 -2.01 -9.57 5.82
C ALA A 31 -3.31 -9.71 6.63
N VAL A 32 -4.47 -9.85 5.96
CA VAL A 32 -5.76 -10.09 6.63
C VAL A 32 -5.75 -11.41 7.41
N ASN A 33 -5.24 -12.50 6.82
CA ASN A 33 -5.07 -13.76 7.53
C ASN A 33 -4.19 -13.59 8.78
N ASN A 34 -3.13 -12.76 8.69
CA ASN A 34 -2.29 -12.45 9.84
C ASN A 34 -3.05 -11.67 10.92
N MET A 35 -3.84 -10.66 10.55
CA MET A 35 -4.66 -9.87 11.48
C MET A 35 -5.69 -10.74 12.22
N ILE A 36 -6.32 -11.69 11.51
CA ILE A 36 -7.25 -12.66 12.11
C ILE A 36 -6.53 -13.57 13.10
N ARG A 37 -5.36 -14.12 12.73
CA ARG A 37 -4.56 -14.96 13.64
C ARG A 37 -4.04 -14.19 14.86
N SER A 38 -3.75 -12.91 14.69
CA SER A 38 -3.35 -11.99 15.75
C SER A 38 -4.52 -11.48 16.59
N ASN A 39 -5.74 -11.97 16.33
CA ASN A 39 -6.95 -11.71 17.09
C ASN A 39 -7.36 -10.23 17.15
N LEU A 40 -7.16 -9.49 16.05
CA LEU A 40 -7.62 -8.10 15.95
C LEU A 40 -9.16 -8.03 16.08
N GLN A 41 -9.63 -7.29 17.09
CA GLN A 41 -11.05 -7.24 17.49
C GLN A 41 -11.81 -6.10 16.81
N GLY A 42 -13.14 -6.23 16.76
CA GLY A 42 -14.07 -5.14 16.41
C GLY A 42 -13.98 -4.64 14.96
N VAL A 43 -13.42 -5.45 14.06
CA VAL A 43 -13.37 -5.18 12.63
C VAL A 43 -13.96 -6.34 11.83
N GLU A 44 -14.59 -6.03 10.70
CA GLU A 44 -15.04 -7.02 9.74
C GLU A 44 -13.96 -7.25 8.68
N PHE A 45 -13.60 -8.51 8.42
CA PHE A 45 -12.58 -8.84 7.44
C PHE A 45 -13.19 -9.26 6.10
N VAL A 46 -12.63 -8.69 5.04
CA VAL A 46 -12.96 -8.96 3.64
C VAL A 46 -11.66 -9.28 2.90
N VAL A 47 -11.66 -10.33 2.08
CA VAL A 47 -10.57 -10.60 1.14
C VAL A 47 -11.10 -10.57 -0.28
N CYS A 48 -10.46 -9.80 -1.15
CA CYS A 48 -10.78 -9.68 -2.56
C CYS A 48 -9.59 -10.15 -3.40
N ASN A 49 -9.77 -11.15 -4.26
CA ASN A 49 -8.69 -11.63 -5.11
C ASN A 49 -9.21 -12.12 -6.47
N THR A 50 -8.39 -11.99 -7.51
CA THR A 50 -8.63 -12.58 -8.84
C THR A 50 -8.16 -14.03 -8.94
N ASP A 51 -7.35 -14.48 -7.98
CA ASP A 51 -6.87 -15.86 -7.89
C ASP A 51 -7.79 -16.64 -6.94
N ALA A 52 -8.52 -17.61 -7.51
CA ALA A 52 -9.48 -18.42 -6.77
C ALA A 52 -8.81 -19.36 -5.75
N GLN A 53 -7.63 -19.88 -6.07
CA GLN A 53 -6.89 -20.76 -5.16
C GLN A 53 -6.43 -20.00 -3.93
N ALA A 54 -5.95 -18.76 -4.11
CA ALA A 54 -5.60 -17.91 -2.99
C ALA A 54 -6.83 -17.56 -2.11
N LEU A 55 -8.01 -17.42 -2.70
CA LEU A 55 -9.24 -17.10 -1.99
C LEU A 55 -9.77 -18.27 -1.15
N GLU A 56 -9.59 -19.51 -1.60
CA GLU A 56 -9.94 -20.72 -0.83
C GLU A 56 -9.20 -20.79 0.52
N HIS A 57 -7.95 -20.32 0.55
CA HIS A 57 -7.11 -20.28 1.76
C HIS A 57 -7.34 -19.03 2.63
N ALA A 58 -8.20 -18.09 2.22
CA ALA A 58 -8.51 -16.91 3.03
C ALA A 58 -9.36 -17.29 4.24
N SER A 59 -8.94 -16.80 5.42
CA SER A 59 -9.61 -17.02 6.70
C SER A 59 -10.72 -16.00 6.99
N ALA A 60 -10.87 -14.99 6.13
CA ALA A 60 -11.86 -13.94 6.28
C ALA A 60 -13.29 -14.45 6.07
N SER A 61 -14.21 -13.86 6.84
CA SER A 61 -15.65 -14.14 6.81
C SER A 61 -16.25 -13.88 5.43
N HIS A 62 -15.79 -12.80 4.78
CA HIS A 62 -16.26 -12.38 3.46
C HIS A 62 -15.11 -12.50 2.44
N ARG A 63 -15.42 -13.12 1.31
CA ARG A 63 -14.48 -13.43 0.23
C ARG A 63 -15.12 -13.06 -1.09
N ILE A 64 -14.45 -12.19 -1.85
CA ILE A 64 -14.91 -11.74 -3.17
C ILE A 64 -13.91 -12.22 -4.22
N GLN A 65 -14.41 -12.99 -5.18
CA GLN A 65 -13.64 -13.39 -6.35
C GLN A 65 -13.76 -12.31 -7.42
N LEU A 66 -12.69 -11.55 -7.61
CA LEU A 66 -12.67 -10.45 -8.57
C LEU A 66 -12.53 -10.98 -10.01
N GLY A 67 -13.29 -10.38 -10.93
CA GLY A 67 -13.12 -10.56 -12.36
C GLY A 67 -13.26 -12.00 -12.84
N THR A 68 -14.33 -12.68 -12.42
CA THR A 68 -14.59 -14.08 -12.80
C THR A 68 -14.59 -14.27 -14.32
N LYS A 69 -15.09 -13.30 -15.09
CA LYS A 69 -15.10 -13.36 -16.55
C LYS A 69 -13.75 -12.99 -17.14
N VAL A 70 -13.10 -11.96 -16.60
CA VAL A 70 -11.82 -11.43 -17.13
C VAL A 70 -10.66 -12.41 -16.90
N THR A 71 -10.59 -13.04 -15.72
CA THR A 71 -9.42 -13.83 -15.30
C THR A 71 -9.67 -15.33 -15.25
N GLN A 72 -10.95 -15.76 -15.28
CA GLN A 72 -11.35 -17.15 -15.10
C GLN A 72 -10.81 -17.77 -13.80
N GLY A 73 -10.54 -16.94 -12.78
CA GLY A 73 -10.01 -17.38 -11.49
C GLY A 73 -8.50 -17.63 -11.45
N LEU A 74 -7.77 -17.33 -12.52
CA LEU A 74 -6.32 -17.63 -12.65
C LEU A 74 -5.41 -16.48 -12.19
N GLY A 75 -5.99 -15.40 -11.69
CA GLY A 75 -5.24 -14.21 -11.29
C GLY A 75 -4.97 -13.21 -12.41
N ALA A 76 -4.48 -12.03 -12.04
CA ALA A 76 -4.23 -10.92 -12.97
C ALA A 76 -2.87 -11.00 -13.71
N GLY A 77 -2.05 -12.03 -13.49
CA GLY A 77 -0.79 -12.23 -14.23
C GLY A 77 0.24 -11.08 -14.12
N SER A 78 0.31 -10.40 -12.97
CA SER A 78 1.13 -9.18 -12.75
C SER A 78 0.76 -7.96 -13.60
N ARG A 79 -0.46 -7.93 -14.16
CA ARG A 79 -0.99 -6.85 -15.00
C ARG A 79 -2.01 -6.00 -14.22
N PRO A 80 -1.67 -4.76 -13.80
CA PRO A 80 -2.57 -3.91 -13.03
C PRO A 80 -3.90 -3.62 -13.74
N GLU A 81 -3.88 -3.43 -15.06
CA GLU A 81 -5.07 -3.15 -15.86
C GLU A 81 -6.09 -4.29 -15.80
N VAL A 82 -5.61 -5.54 -15.67
CA VAL A 82 -6.46 -6.72 -15.48
C VAL A 82 -7.08 -6.71 -14.07
N GLY A 83 -6.28 -6.37 -13.05
CA GLY A 83 -6.76 -6.24 -11.68
C GLY A 83 -7.83 -5.14 -11.54
N ARG A 84 -7.63 -4.02 -12.22
CA ARG A 84 -8.58 -2.91 -12.29
C ARG A 84 -9.89 -3.33 -12.94
N ALA A 85 -9.84 -3.88 -14.16
CA ALA A 85 -11.04 -4.36 -14.86
C ALA A 85 -11.80 -5.43 -14.05
N ALA A 86 -11.08 -6.30 -13.34
CA ALA A 86 -11.66 -7.31 -12.47
C ALA A 86 -12.42 -6.70 -11.27
N ALA A 87 -11.90 -5.62 -10.69
CA ALA A 87 -12.58 -4.89 -9.61
C ALA A 87 -13.80 -4.12 -10.11
N GLU A 88 -13.70 -3.46 -11.27
CA GLU A 88 -14.82 -2.78 -11.92
C GLU A 88 -15.96 -3.75 -12.28
N GLU A 89 -15.63 -4.97 -12.77
CA GLU A 89 -16.61 -6.05 -13.00
C GLU A 89 -17.37 -6.42 -11.72
N SER A 90 -16.73 -6.32 -10.56
CA SER A 90 -17.24 -6.76 -9.27
C SER A 90 -17.82 -5.61 -8.43
N HIS A 91 -18.14 -4.48 -9.06
CA HIS A 91 -18.62 -3.25 -8.41
C HIS A 91 -19.79 -3.49 -7.47
N GLU A 92 -20.82 -4.22 -7.91
CA GLU A 92 -22.05 -4.42 -7.15
C GLU A 92 -21.79 -5.19 -5.85
N GLU A 93 -21.02 -6.28 -5.92
CA GLU A 93 -20.67 -7.10 -4.76
C GLU A 93 -19.79 -6.34 -3.76
N LEU A 94 -18.78 -5.60 -4.26
CA LEU A 94 -17.95 -4.72 -3.44
C LEU A 94 -18.79 -3.66 -2.74
N SER A 95 -19.66 -2.98 -3.48
CA SER A 95 -20.49 -1.89 -2.94
C SER A 95 -21.46 -2.38 -1.87
N GLN A 96 -22.09 -3.53 -2.08
CA GLN A 96 -22.99 -4.14 -1.09
C GLN A 96 -22.28 -4.51 0.21
N LEU A 97 -21.05 -5.01 0.11
CA LEU A 97 -20.29 -5.44 1.28
C LEU A 97 -19.75 -4.26 2.09
N LEU A 98 -19.34 -3.18 1.41
CA LEU A 98 -18.88 -1.94 2.05
C LEU A 98 -20.02 -1.12 2.65
N ALA A 99 -21.27 -1.40 2.25
CA ALA A 99 -22.42 -0.63 2.70
C ALA A 99 -22.57 -0.65 4.23
N GLY A 100 -22.78 0.55 4.78
CA GLY A 100 -22.97 0.77 6.22
C GLY A 100 -21.68 0.81 7.03
N SER A 101 -20.50 0.61 6.42
CA SER A 101 -19.23 0.82 7.11
C SER A 101 -18.96 2.30 7.29
N ASN A 102 -18.51 2.69 8.48
CA ASN A 102 -18.11 4.07 8.78
C ASN A 102 -16.67 4.33 8.32
N MET A 103 -15.84 3.29 8.39
CA MET A 103 -14.44 3.34 8.02
C MET A 103 -14.01 2.05 7.32
N VAL A 104 -13.14 2.21 6.33
CA VAL A 104 -12.56 1.10 5.56
C VAL A 104 -11.05 1.22 5.57
N PHE A 105 -10.40 0.12 5.93
CA PHE A 105 -8.96 -0.08 5.76
C PHE A 105 -8.72 -0.94 4.53
N ILE A 106 -7.97 -0.44 3.55
CA ILE A 106 -7.58 -1.19 2.35
C ILE A 106 -6.13 -1.60 2.50
N THR A 107 -5.86 -2.90 2.51
CA THR A 107 -4.50 -3.42 2.59
C THR A 107 -4.13 -4.21 1.35
N ALA A 108 -2.96 -3.90 0.79
CA ALA A 108 -2.47 -4.52 -0.43
C ALA A 108 -0.94 -4.46 -0.52
N GLY A 109 -0.35 -5.46 -1.20
CA GLY A 109 1.02 -5.40 -1.65
C GLY A 109 1.11 -4.85 -3.08
N MET A 110 1.81 -3.74 -3.25
CA MET A 110 1.90 -3.03 -4.52
C MET A 110 2.99 -3.64 -5.42
N GLY A 111 2.80 -3.52 -6.72
CA GLY A 111 3.70 -4.05 -7.75
C GLY A 111 3.22 -5.34 -8.42
N GLY A 112 2.22 -6.01 -7.85
CA GLY A 112 1.49 -7.10 -8.51
C GLY A 112 0.43 -6.60 -9.50
N GLY A 113 -0.41 -7.52 -10.01
CA GLY A 113 -1.54 -7.16 -10.88
C GLY A 113 -2.78 -6.77 -10.06
N THR A 114 -3.27 -7.71 -9.24
CA THR A 114 -4.51 -7.55 -8.48
C THR A 114 -4.44 -6.43 -7.46
N GLY A 115 -3.48 -6.48 -6.51
CA GLY A 115 -3.36 -5.46 -5.47
C GLY A 115 -3.21 -4.05 -6.05
N THR A 116 -2.29 -3.88 -7.00
CA THR A 116 -2.00 -2.59 -7.63
C THR A 116 -3.20 -2.01 -8.39
N GLY A 117 -3.92 -2.83 -9.16
CA GLY A 117 -5.00 -2.36 -10.01
C GLY A 117 -6.38 -2.31 -9.34
N ALA A 118 -6.67 -3.25 -8.43
CA ALA A 118 -7.96 -3.34 -7.78
C ALA A 118 -8.08 -2.43 -6.55
N ALA A 119 -6.98 -2.20 -5.80
CA ALA A 119 -7.05 -1.39 -4.58
C ALA A 119 -7.55 0.06 -4.82
N PRO A 120 -7.11 0.77 -5.89
CA PRO A 120 -7.65 2.11 -6.20
C PRO A 120 -9.16 2.09 -6.49
N VAL A 121 -9.65 1.07 -7.18
CA VAL A 121 -11.07 0.90 -7.51
C VAL A 121 -11.90 0.64 -6.26
N VAL A 122 -11.42 -0.25 -5.37
CA VAL A 122 -12.07 -0.50 -4.08
C VAL A 122 -12.11 0.78 -3.23
N ALA A 123 -11.03 1.56 -3.21
CA ALA A 123 -10.97 2.84 -2.51
C ALA A 123 -11.96 3.85 -3.08
N GLN A 124 -12.06 3.93 -4.41
CA GLN A 124 -13.01 4.79 -5.09
C GLN A 124 -14.45 4.46 -4.64
N PHE A 125 -14.84 3.19 -4.67
CA PHE A 125 -16.20 2.78 -4.27
C PHE A 125 -16.49 3.09 -2.80
N ALA A 126 -15.52 2.89 -1.91
CA ALA A 126 -15.67 3.25 -0.49
C ALA A 126 -15.89 4.77 -0.33
N ARG A 127 -15.09 5.58 -1.01
CA ARG A 127 -15.15 7.04 -0.93
C ARG A 127 -16.44 7.60 -1.54
N GLU A 128 -16.92 7.04 -2.65
CA GLU A 128 -18.21 7.40 -3.26
C GLU A 128 -19.41 7.16 -2.33
N GLN A 129 -19.28 6.20 -1.40
CA GLN A 129 -20.26 5.94 -0.34
C GLN A 129 -20.08 6.84 0.91
N GLY A 130 -19.10 7.74 0.91
CA GLY A 130 -18.81 8.63 2.04
C GLY A 130 -18.11 7.96 3.22
N ILE A 131 -17.49 6.80 3.00
CA ILE A 131 -16.77 6.03 4.01
C ILE A 131 -15.36 6.61 4.20
N LEU A 132 -14.92 6.79 5.46
CA LEU A 132 -13.54 7.20 5.73
C LEU A 132 -12.59 6.10 5.25
N THR A 133 -11.80 6.39 4.23
CA THR A 133 -11.03 5.39 3.50
C THR A 133 -9.54 5.55 3.77
N VAL A 134 -8.96 4.57 4.47
CA VAL A 134 -7.53 4.54 4.80
C VAL A 134 -6.88 3.37 4.07
N ALA A 135 -5.82 3.61 3.32
CA ALA A 135 -5.04 2.56 2.70
C ALA A 135 -3.72 2.34 3.44
N VAL A 136 -3.39 1.07 3.69
CA VAL A 136 -2.12 0.64 4.28
C VAL A 136 -1.48 -0.36 3.33
N VAL A 137 -0.48 0.09 2.56
CA VAL A 137 0.07 -0.68 1.44
C VAL A 137 1.58 -0.83 1.53
N THR A 138 2.11 -1.92 0.99
CA THR A 138 3.56 -2.16 0.94
C THR A 138 4.16 -1.90 -0.45
N LYS A 139 5.37 -1.34 -0.49
CA LYS A 139 6.23 -1.35 -1.68
C LYS A 139 7.06 -2.63 -1.70
N PRO A 140 7.37 -3.21 -2.87
CA PRO A 140 8.15 -4.43 -2.98
C PRO A 140 9.60 -4.23 -2.51
N PHE A 141 10.29 -5.32 -2.22
CA PHE A 141 11.74 -5.31 -1.98
C PHE A 141 12.50 -5.03 -3.28
N HIS A 142 13.70 -4.45 -3.19
CA HIS A 142 14.53 -4.17 -4.37
C HIS A 142 14.91 -5.44 -5.15
N PHE A 143 15.07 -6.57 -4.48
CA PHE A 143 15.39 -7.85 -5.12
C PHE A 143 14.26 -8.38 -6.00
N GLU A 144 13.01 -7.93 -5.80
CA GLU A 144 11.88 -8.34 -6.64
C GLU A 144 11.90 -7.66 -8.02
N GLY A 145 12.79 -6.69 -8.20
CA GLY A 145 13.13 -6.09 -9.48
C GLY A 145 12.49 -4.72 -9.72
N ARG A 146 13.16 -3.92 -10.56
CA ARG A 146 12.76 -2.54 -10.89
C ARG A 146 11.41 -2.43 -11.57
N HIS A 147 10.97 -3.46 -12.30
CA HIS A 147 9.66 -3.44 -12.95
C HIS A 147 8.54 -3.46 -11.90
N ARG A 148 8.62 -4.35 -10.92
CA ARG A 148 7.64 -4.44 -9.81
C ARG A 148 7.60 -3.15 -9.00
N MET A 149 8.75 -2.52 -8.73
CA MET A 149 8.82 -1.22 -8.04
C MET A 149 8.12 -0.10 -8.83
N ARG A 150 8.36 0.03 -10.14
CA ARG A 150 7.70 1.05 -10.97
C ARG A 150 6.18 0.86 -11.01
N THR A 151 5.72 -0.38 -11.14
CA THR A 151 4.30 -0.73 -11.07
C THR A 151 3.70 -0.34 -9.71
N ALA A 152 4.44 -0.58 -8.63
CA ALA A 152 4.01 -0.21 -7.29
C ALA A 152 3.87 1.31 -7.14
N GLU A 153 4.86 2.09 -7.59
CA GLU A 153 4.83 3.55 -7.55
C GLU A 153 3.62 4.12 -8.30
N TYR A 154 3.37 3.62 -9.52
CA TYR A 154 2.20 4.00 -10.31
C TYR A 154 0.89 3.72 -9.58
N GLY A 155 0.71 2.51 -9.05
CA GLY A 155 -0.52 2.15 -8.33
C GLY A 155 -0.70 2.92 -7.01
N ILE A 156 0.39 3.30 -6.33
CA ILE A 156 0.36 4.13 -5.13
C ILE A 156 -0.10 5.56 -5.47
N GLU A 157 0.37 6.11 -6.60
CA GLU A 157 -0.07 7.42 -7.09
C GLU A 157 -1.54 7.43 -7.51
N GLU A 158 -2.02 6.35 -8.12
CA GLU A 158 -3.45 6.17 -8.46
C GLU A 158 -4.29 6.04 -7.18
N LEU A 159 -3.89 5.15 -6.25
CA LEU A 159 -4.59 4.92 -4.99
C LEU A 159 -4.70 6.19 -4.14
N ALA A 160 -3.64 7.01 -4.10
CA ALA A 160 -3.61 8.26 -3.35
C ALA A 160 -4.73 9.25 -3.74
N GLN A 161 -5.29 9.14 -4.94
CA GLN A 161 -6.39 10.00 -5.40
C GLN A 161 -7.74 9.61 -4.81
N PHE A 162 -7.88 8.36 -4.34
CA PHE A 162 -9.15 7.76 -3.93
C PHE A 162 -9.23 7.45 -2.44
N VAL A 163 -8.20 7.78 -1.67
CA VAL A 163 -8.16 7.55 -0.22
C VAL A 163 -8.03 8.87 0.54
N ASP A 164 -8.52 8.89 1.77
CA ASP A 164 -8.36 10.03 2.67
C ASP A 164 -6.95 10.06 3.26
N THR A 165 -6.45 8.88 3.65
CA THR A 165 -5.10 8.68 4.18
C THR A 165 -4.44 7.46 3.53
N LEU A 166 -3.19 7.60 3.11
CA LEU A 166 -2.37 6.55 2.50
C LEU A 166 -1.09 6.31 3.29
N ILE A 167 -1.03 5.22 4.03
CA ILE A 167 0.15 4.75 4.73
C ILE A 167 0.94 3.82 3.79
N VAL A 168 2.16 4.24 3.45
CA VAL A 168 3.04 3.48 2.54
C VAL A 168 4.20 2.88 3.33
N ILE A 169 4.29 1.55 3.30
CA ILE A 169 5.33 0.78 3.99
C ILE A 169 6.37 0.30 2.98
N PRO A 170 7.59 0.84 2.98
CA PRO A 170 8.66 0.32 2.14
C PRO A 170 9.21 -0.99 2.72
N ASN A 171 8.99 -2.12 2.05
CA ASN A 171 9.53 -3.41 2.52
C ASN A 171 11.06 -3.40 2.65
N GLN A 172 11.75 -2.53 1.91
CA GLN A 172 13.20 -2.36 2.07
C GLN A 172 13.60 -2.00 3.51
N ASN A 173 12.76 -1.25 4.23
CA ASN A 173 13.08 -0.81 5.59
C ASN A 173 12.99 -1.95 6.60
N LEU A 174 12.33 -3.06 6.25
CA LEU A 174 12.32 -4.28 7.04
C LEU A 174 13.72 -4.90 7.17
N PHE A 175 14.64 -4.64 6.22
CA PHE A 175 16.03 -5.08 6.37
C PHE A 175 16.79 -4.36 7.48
N ARG A 176 16.35 -3.17 7.91
CA ARG A 176 16.98 -2.43 9.01
C ARG A 176 16.64 -3.04 10.37
N VAL A 177 15.55 -3.80 10.44
CA VAL A 177 15.12 -4.53 11.64
C VAL A 177 15.43 -6.03 11.56
N ALA A 178 15.80 -6.54 10.37
CA ALA A 178 16.20 -7.93 10.15
C ALA A 178 17.68 -8.18 10.48
N ASN A 179 18.02 -9.44 10.79
CA ASN A 179 19.41 -9.90 10.94
C ASN A 179 19.84 -10.81 9.79
N ASP A 180 21.12 -11.19 9.75
CA ASP A 180 21.72 -12.05 8.72
C ASP A 180 21.14 -13.48 8.65
N ARG A 181 20.39 -13.89 9.67
CA ARG A 181 19.70 -15.19 9.75
C ARG A 181 18.25 -15.14 9.31
N THR A 182 17.71 -13.94 9.07
CA THR A 182 16.30 -13.76 8.72
C THR A 182 16.03 -14.38 7.35
N THR A 183 15.13 -15.35 7.34
CA THR A 183 14.74 -16.07 6.13
C THR A 183 13.80 -15.25 5.26
N PHE A 184 13.66 -15.67 4.00
CA PHE A 184 12.71 -15.04 3.08
C PHE A 184 11.27 -15.09 3.58
N ALA A 185 10.85 -16.21 4.19
CA ALA A 185 9.51 -16.36 4.75
C ALA A 185 9.28 -15.41 5.93
N GLU A 186 10.28 -15.23 6.79
CA GLU A 186 10.22 -14.29 7.90
C GLU A 186 10.16 -12.83 7.40
N ALA A 187 10.83 -12.50 6.30
CA ALA A 187 10.76 -11.16 5.70
C ALA A 187 9.34 -10.76 5.29
N PHE A 188 8.59 -11.66 4.65
CA PHE A 188 7.18 -11.39 4.31
C PHE A 188 6.28 -11.38 5.55
N LYS A 189 6.55 -12.25 6.53
CA LYS A 189 5.83 -12.21 7.80
C LYS A 189 6.02 -10.87 8.51
N MET A 190 7.23 -10.32 8.51
CA MET A 190 7.49 -8.98 9.06
C MET A 190 6.68 -7.91 8.31
N ALA A 191 6.53 -8.02 6.98
CA ALA A 191 5.67 -7.09 6.23
C ALA A 191 4.20 -7.21 6.66
N ASP A 192 3.70 -8.43 6.84
CA ASP A 192 2.34 -8.68 7.34
C ASP A 192 2.15 -8.14 8.77
N ASP A 193 3.17 -8.24 9.63
CA ASP A 193 3.15 -7.73 11.01
C ASP A 193 3.12 -6.19 11.04
N VAL A 194 3.82 -5.54 10.10
CA VAL A 194 3.76 -4.07 9.95
C VAL A 194 2.40 -3.62 9.42
N LEU A 195 1.82 -4.33 8.45
CA LEU A 195 0.46 -4.04 7.97
C LEU A 195 -0.58 -4.20 9.09
N HIS A 196 -0.47 -5.26 9.88
CA HIS A 196 -1.29 -5.47 11.08
C HIS A 196 -1.11 -4.33 12.08
N SER A 197 0.13 -3.90 12.37
CA SER A 197 0.40 -2.78 13.26
C SER A 197 -0.20 -1.47 12.73
N GLY A 198 -0.19 -1.28 11.41
CA GLY A 198 -0.82 -0.18 10.68
C GLY A 198 -2.30 -0.02 11.01
N VAL A 199 -3.04 -1.12 10.84
CA VAL A 199 -4.49 -1.14 11.10
C VAL A 199 -4.76 -1.10 12.60
N ARG A 200 -4.02 -1.87 13.39
CA ARG A 200 -4.18 -1.97 14.85
C ARG A 200 -3.96 -0.64 15.56
N GLY A 201 -2.93 0.11 15.17
CA GLY A 201 -2.58 1.38 15.81
C GLY A 201 -3.73 2.38 15.84
N ILE A 202 -4.58 2.37 14.82
CA ILE A 202 -5.75 3.25 14.70
C ILE A 202 -7.02 2.59 15.26
N THR A 203 -7.22 1.29 15.02
CA THR A 203 -8.44 0.58 15.45
C THR A 203 -8.51 0.37 16.96
N ASP A 204 -7.37 0.17 17.64
CA ASP A 204 -7.34 0.03 19.11
C ASP A 204 -7.90 1.28 19.80
N LEU A 205 -7.66 2.48 19.26
CA LEU A 205 -8.16 3.75 19.82
C LEU A 205 -9.69 3.89 19.83
N MET A 206 -10.38 3.17 18.95
CA MET A 206 -11.84 3.26 18.78
C MET A 206 -12.58 2.13 19.49
N ILE A 207 -11.98 0.95 19.54
CA ILE A 207 -12.67 -0.29 19.90
C ILE A 207 -12.37 -0.68 21.35
N MET A 208 -11.12 -0.47 21.78
CA MET A 208 -10.67 -0.96 23.07
C MET A 208 -10.98 0.07 24.17
N PRO A 209 -11.36 -0.37 25.38
CA PRO A 209 -11.52 0.53 26.50
C PRO A 209 -10.20 1.21 26.86
N GLY A 210 -10.19 2.54 26.84
CA GLY A 210 -9.08 3.39 27.19
C GLY A 210 -9.40 4.37 28.31
N LEU A 211 -8.36 4.94 28.92
CA LEU A 211 -8.48 6.05 29.88
C LEU A 211 -8.96 7.33 29.17
N ILE A 212 -8.45 7.53 27.96
CA ILE A 212 -8.79 8.60 27.03
C ILE A 212 -9.23 7.93 25.74
N ASN A 213 -10.54 7.69 25.64
CA ASN A 213 -11.15 7.20 24.40
C ASN A 213 -11.33 8.39 23.46
N LEU A 214 -10.94 8.18 22.21
CA LEU A 214 -11.22 9.12 21.13
C LEU A 214 -12.54 8.73 20.48
N ASP A 215 -13.32 9.73 20.10
CA ASP A 215 -14.51 9.46 19.31
C ASP A 215 -14.16 9.31 17.81
N PHE A 216 -15.09 8.74 17.05
CA PHE A 216 -14.88 8.57 15.62
C PHE A 216 -14.77 9.90 14.86
N ALA A 217 -15.37 10.98 15.39
CA ALA A 217 -15.35 12.29 14.75
C ALA A 217 -13.95 12.93 14.85
N ASP A 218 -13.25 12.77 15.97
CA ASP A 218 -11.88 13.20 16.19
C ASP A 218 -10.93 12.52 15.21
N ILE A 219 -11.02 11.19 15.09
CA ILE A 219 -10.20 10.41 14.15
C ILE A 219 -10.51 10.80 12.71
N ARG A 220 -11.80 10.93 12.37
CA ARG A 220 -12.22 11.39 11.05
C ARG A 220 -11.68 12.79 10.73
N ALA A 221 -11.70 13.73 11.67
CA ALA A 221 -11.21 15.08 11.46
C ALA A 221 -9.71 15.15 11.17
N VAL A 222 -8.91 14.24 11.73
CA VAL A 222 -7.47 14.17 11.50
C VAL A 222 -7.06 13.32 10.32
N MET A 223 -7.85 12.33 9.91
CA MET A 223 -7.48 11.43 8.82
C MET A 223 -8.14 11.79 7.47
N MET A 224 -9.15 12.65 7.47
CA MET A 224 -9.86 13.06 6.25
C MET A 224 -8.97 13.97 5.39
N GLU A 225 -8.81 13.60 4.10
CA GLU A 225 -8.07 14.38 3.09
C GLU A 225 -6.59 14.72 3.38
N MET A 226 -5.92 13.96 4.25
CA MET A 226 -4.50 14.22 4.59
C MET A 226 -3.48 13.64 3.61
N GLY A 227 -3.91 12.75 2.72
CA GLY A 227 -3.04 12.15 1.71
C GLY A 227 -2.01 11.20 2.33
N LYS A 228 -0.71 11.39 2.03
CA LYS A 228 0.33 10.44 2.47
C LYS A 228 0.58 10.53 3.97
N ALA A 229 0.76 9.37 4.57
CA ALA A 229 1.01 9.19 5.98
C ALA A 229 2.09 8.13 6.23
N MET A 230 2.65 8.19 7.43
CA MET A 230 3.72 7.32 7.90
C MET A 230 3.40 6.84 9.30
N MET A 231 3.89 5.65 9.66
CA MET A 231 3.65 5.05 10.97
C MET A 231 4.96 4.58 11.59
N GLY A 232 5.12 4.86 12.88
CA GLY A 232 6.15 4.29 13.74
C GLY A 232 5.54 3.66 14.97
N THR A 233 6.08 2.52 15.40
CA THR A 233 5.65 1.82 16.62
C THR A 233 6.87 1.48 17.47
N GLY A 234 6.79 1.72 18.77
CA GLY A 234 7.82 1.39 19.74
C GLY A 234 7.23 0.65 20.93
N GLU A 235 8.02 -0.26 21.50
CA GLU A 235 7.67 -0.98 22.72
C GLU A 235 8.84 -0.97 23.69
N ALA A 236 8.56 -0.82 24.97
CA ALA A 236 9.55 -0.94 26.02
C ALA A 236 8.93 -1.49 27.31
N GLU A 237 9.79 -1.90 28.23
CA GLU A 237 9.44 -2.51 29.51
C GLU A 237 10.34 -1.99 30.62
N GLY A 238 9.89 -2.13 31.88
CA GLY A 238 10.65 -1.70 33.06
C GLY A 238 10.57 -0.19 33.34
N GLU A 239 11.55 0.29 34.10
CA GLU A 239 11.65 1.70 34.48
C GLU A 239 11.99 2.58 33.27
N GLY A 240 11.29 3.71 33.11
CA GLY A 240 11.48 4.59 31.94
C GLY A 240 10.92 4.05 30.62
N ARG A 241 10.09 2.98 30.67
CA ARG A 241 9.46 2.39 29.47
C ARG A 241 8.68 3.39 28.62
N ALA A 242 8.11 4.43 29.22
CA ALA A 242 7.37 5.47 28.50
C ALA A 242 8.23 6.19 27.47
N ILE A 243 9.33 6.78 27.93
CA ILE A 243 10.27 7.52 27.09
C ILE A 243 10.92 6.57 26.08
N ALA A 244 11.36 5.39 26.53
CA ALA A 244 11.99 4.40 25.65
C ALA A 244 11.04 3.93 24.52
N ALA A 245 9.76 3.69 24.82
CA ALA A 245 8.77 3.31 23.80
C ALA A 245 8.47 4.46 22.84
N ALA A 246 8.38 5.70 23.34
CA ALA A 246 8.21 6.90 22.52
C ALA A 246 9.40 7.11 21.57
N GLU A 247 10.64 7.00 22.07
CA GLU A 247 11.85 7.12 21.26
C GLU A 247 11.95 6.01 20.21
N ALA A 248 11.61 4.77 20.57
CA ALA A 248 11.55 3.66 19.63
C ALA A 248 10.48 3.88 18.54
N ALA A 249 9.36 4.53 18.87
CA ALA A 249 8.31 4.85 17.91
C ALA A 249 8.77 5.92 16.91
N ILE A 250 9.44 6.98 17.37
CA ILE A 250 9.90 8.10 16.54
C ILE A 250 11.11 7.70 15.68
N SER A 251 12.00 6.86 16.22
CA SER A 251 13.18 6.35 15.51
C SER A 251 12.91 5.10 14.69
N ASN A 252 11.65 4.67 14.58
CA ASN A 252 11.28 3.46 13.88
C ASN A 252 11.70 3.54 12.40
N PRO A 253 12.44 2.55 11.85
CA PRO A 253 12.89 2.56 10.46
C PRO A 253 11.80 2.67 9.39
N LEU A 254 10.54 2.42 9.75
CA LEU A 254 9.37 2.58 8.87
C LEU A 254 8.94 4.04 8.71
N LEU A 255 9.34 4.91 9.65
CA LEU A 255 9.39 6.34 9.46
C LEU A 255 10.67 6.62 8.64
N ASP A 256 10.52 6.66 7.32
CA ASP A 256 11.57 7.01 6.34
C ASP A 256 12.33 8.32 6.69
N ASP A 257 13.34 8.72 5.92
CA ASP A 257 14.16 9.94 6.15
C ASP A 257 13.37 11.28 6.13
N VAL A 258 12.04 11.22 6.02
CA VAL A 258 11.16 12.38 6.07
C VAL A 258 10.91 12.76 7.53
N SER A 259 11.42 13.91 7.92
CA SER A 259 11.28 14.43 9.28
C SER A 259 9.80 14.58 9.67
N MET A 260 9.44 14.05 10.85
CA MET A 260 8.13 14.21 11.50
C MET A 260 7.73 15.68 11.69
N LYS A 261 8.70 16.61 11.62
CA LYS A 261 8.49 18.07 11.64
C LYS A 261 7.63 18.58 10.50
N GLY A 262 7.48 17.84 9.40
CA GLY A 262 6.63 18.23 8.28
C GLY A 262 5.17 17.79 8.39
N ALA A 263 4.80 17.04 9.42
CA ALA A 263 3.45 16.50 9.58
C ALA A 263 2.46 17.56 10.03
N GLN A 264 1.32 17.66 9.36
CA GLN A 264 0.25 18.62 9.71
C GLN A 264 -0.65 18.10 10.83
N ALA A 265 -0.81 16.78 10.92
CA ALA A 265 -1.53 16.15 12.01
C ALA A 265 -0.85 14.85 12.44
N LEU A 266 -0.99 14.57 13.73
CA LEU A 266 -0.35 13.46 14.41
C LEU A 266 -1.36 12.72 15.26
N LEU A 267 -1.43 11.41 15.11
CA LEU A 267 -2.20 10.53 15.97
C LEU A 267 -1.24 9.69 16.82
N ILE A 268 -1.37 9.81 18.14
CA ILE A 268 -0.59 9.08 19.13
C ILE A 268 -1.52 8.10 19.85
N ASN A 269 -1.17 6.82 19.80
CA ASN A 269 -1.81 5.76 20.58
C ASN A 269 -0.82 5.16 21.58
N ILE A 270 -1.12 5.29 22.87
CA ILE A 270 -0.37 4.63 23.93
C ILE A 270 -1.16 3.42 24.43
N THR A 271 -0.58 2.24 24.36
CA THR A 271 -1.16 1.01 24.90
C THR A 271 -0.30 0.47 26.03
N GLY A 272 -0.91 0.21 27.19
CA GLY A 272 -0.21 -0.33 28.36
C GLY A 272 -1.10 -1.22 29.22
N GLY A 273 -0.51 -1.87 30.22
CA GLY A 273 -1.25 -2.59 31.25
C GLY A 273 -1.99 -1.67 32.22
N MET A 274 -2.71 -2.27 33.17
CA MET A 274 -3.41 -1.52 34.24
C MET A 274 -2.44 -0.85 35.22
N ASP A 275 -1.15 -1.19 35.14
CA ASP A 275 -0.04 -0.59 35.86
C ASP A 275 0.50 0.69 35.20
N MET A 276 -0.04 1.10 34.05
CA MET A 276 0.32 2.34 33.37
C MET A 276 -0.13 3.56 34.18
N THR A 277 0.79 4.48 34.44
CA THR A 277 0.52 5.70 35.22
C THR A 277 0.28 6.91 34.33
N LEU A 278 -0.40 7.93 34.87
CA LEU A 278 -0.60 9.20 34.15
C LEU A 278 0.73 9.91 33.83
N PHE A 279 1.73 9.80 34.70
CA PHE A 279 3.06 10.39 34.47
C PHE A 279 3.76 9.75 33.28
N GLU A 280 3.73 8.42 33.17
CA GLU A 280 4.30 7.71 32.02
C GLU A 280 3.60 8.11 30.71
N VAL A 281 2.28 8.26 30.74
CA VAL A 281 1.51 8.71 29.58
C VAL A 281 1.89 10.13 29.15
N ASP A 282 2.01 11.05 30.11
CA ASP A 282 2.41 12.44 29.85
C ASP A 282 3.86 12.54 29.32
N GLU A 283 4.80 11.79 29.89
CA GLU A 283 6.19 11.74 29.44
C GLU A 283 6.31 11.25 27.99
N ALA A 284 5.62 10.15 27.65
CA ALA A 284 5.63 9.62 26.28
C ALA A 284 5.00 10.61 25.27
N ALA A 285 3.88 11.25 25.63
CA ALA A 285 3.22 12.23 24.77
C ALA A 285 4.09 13.48 24.56
N ASN A 286 4.69 14.01 25.61
CA ASN A 286 5.56 15.20 25.54
C ASN A 286 6.82 14.92 24.71
N ARG A 287 7.44 13.74 24.89
CA ARG A 287 8.62 13.34 24.11
C ARG A 287 8.35 13.30 22.60
N ILE A 288 7.17 12.82 22.19
CA ILE A 288 6.77 12.82 20.78
C ILE A 288 6.49 14.24 20.29
N ARG A 289 5.84 15.07 21.13
CA ARG A 289 5.49 16.45 20.80
C ARG A 289 6.71 17.31 20.48
N GLU A 290 7.86 17.02 21.08
CA GLU A 290 9.13 17.73 20.81
C GLU A 290 9.67 17.51 19.38
N GLU A 291 9.22 16.47 18.68
CA GLU A 291 9.73 16.09 17.35
C GLU A 291 8.84 16.53 16.19
N VAL A 292 7.67 17.09 16.50
CA VAL A 292 6.69 17.57 15.52
C VAL A 292 6.56 19.09 15.53
N ASP A 293 5.90 19.63 14.50
CA ASP A 293 5.63 21.05 14.43
C ASP A 293 4.74 21.51 15.62
N PRO A 294 5.07 22.63 16.31
CA PRO A 294 4.24 23.16 17.39
C PRO A 294 2.79 23.45 16.99
N ASP A 295 2.55 23.74 15.71
CA ASP A 295 1.22 24.04 15.15
C ASP A 295 0.52 22.78 14.59
N ALA A 296 1.16 21.60 14.68
CA ALA A 296 0.55 20.35 14.23
C ALA A 296 -0.68 20.01 15.08
N ASN A 297 -1.73 19.50 14.44
CA ASN A 297 -2.91 19.00 15.15
C ASN A 297 -2.59 17.61 15.76
N ILE A 298 -2.46 17.54 17.08
CA ILE A 298 -2.10 16.30 17.79
C ILE A 298 -3.35 15.71 18.45
N ILE A 299 -3.69 14.49 18.04
CA ILE A 299 -4.68 13.65 18.71
C ILE A 299 -3.95 12.60 19.54
N PHE A 300 -4.35 12.52 20.80
CA PHE A 300 -3.79 11.60 21.77
C PHE A 300 -4.87 10.65 22.28
N GLY A 301 -4.59 9.35 22.27
CA GLY A 301 -5.42 8.34 22.92
C GLY A 301 -4.59 7.33 23.68
N SER A 302 -5.22 6.73 24.70
CA SER A 302 -4.57 5.74 25.57
C SER A 302 -5.48 4.56 25.81
N THR A 303 -4.98 3.35 25.59
CA THR A 303 -5.72 2.09 25.64
C THR A 303 -5.15 1.14 26.69
N PHE A 304 -6.01 0.43 27.41
CA PHE A 304 -5.55 -0.62 28.33
C PHE A 304 -5.56 -2.00 27.67
N ASN A 305 -4.50 -2.76 27.91
CA ASN A 305 -4.41 -4.16 27.51
C ASN A 305 -3.79 -4.98 28.64
N GLU A 306 -4.59 -5.87 29.25
CA GLU A 306 -4.18 -6.72 30.38
C GLU A 306 -2.94 -7.58 30.08
N THR A 307 -2.74 -7.96 28.81
CA THR A 307 -1.58 -8.75 28.39
C THR A 307 -0.27 -7.95 28.37
N MET A 308 -0.33 -6.65 28.64
CA MET A 308 0.80 -5.72 28.59
C MET A 308 1.22 -5.18 29.95
N ASN A 309 0.84 -5.81 31.06
CA ASN A 309 1.38 -5.43 32.37
C ASN A 309 2.92 -5.44 32.36
N GLY A 310 3.55 -4.37 32.85
CA GLY A 310 5.00 -4.19 32.81
C GLY A 310 5.54 -3.63 31.48
N ARG A 311 4.71 -3.52 30.44
CA ARG A 311 5.09 -3.08 29.09
C ARG A 311 4.26 -1.89 28.62
N MET A 312 4.88 -1.04 27.80
CA MET A 312 4.21 0.06 27.13
C MET A 312 4.52 0.02 25.63
N ARG A 313 3.49 0.18 24.80
CA ARG A 313 3.59 0.38 23.35
C ARG A 313 3.14 1.77 23.00
N VAL A 314 3.90 2.45 22.17
CA VAL A 314 3.55 3.75 21.62
C VAL A 314 3.50 3.62 20.10
N SER A 315 2.38 3.99 19.51
CA SER A 315 2.18 4.01 18.05
C SER A 315 1.90 5.43 17.61
N VAL A 316 2.59 5.87 16.58
CA VAL A 316 2.49 7.23 16.04
C VAL A 316 2.16 7.15 14.57
N VAL A 317 1.09 7.83 14.15
CA VAL A 317 0.72 8.00 12.74
C VAL A 317 0.80 9.47 12.40
N ALA A 318 1.74 9.82 11.53
CA ALA A 318 1.94 11.18 11.05
C ALA A 318 1.34 11.34 9.66
N THR A 319 0.50 12.35 9.48
CA THR A 319 -0.27 12.60 8.25
C THR A 319 -0.01 14.01 7.72
N GLY A 320 -0.34 14.27 6.44
CA GLY A 320 -0.08 15.56 5.81
C GLY A 320 1.40 15.80 5.52
N ILE A 321 2.20 14.74 5.43
CA ILE A 321 3.62 14.82 5.09
C ILE A 321 3.73 15.01 3.58
N GLU A 322 3.69 16.26 3.14
CA GLU A 322 3.93 16.60 1.75
C GLU A 322 5.43 16.46 1.42
N SER A 323 5.74 15.57 0.47
CA SER A 323 7.04 15.55 -0.21
C SER A 323 7.34 16.93 -0.81
N GLU A 324 8.58 17.43 -0.66
CA GLU A 324 9.01 18.69 -1.30
C GLU A 324 8.71 18.72 -2.80
N ALA A 325 8.71 17.57 -3.48
CA ALA A 325 8.35 17.46 -4.89
C ALA A 325 6.85 17.75 -5.15
N MET A 326 5.96 17.37 -4.22
CA MET A 326 4.54 17.72 -4.27
C MET A 326 4.30 19.19 -3.95
N LYS A 327 5.03 19.76 -2.97
CA LYS A 327 5.00 21.21 -2.69
C LYS A 327 5.45 22.02 -3.90
N ALA A 328 6.53 21.58 -4.56
CA ALA A 328 7.02 22.20 -5.78
C ALA A 328 5.99 22.14 -6.92
N ARG A 329 5.40 20.96 -7.18
CA ARG A 329 4.34 20.80 -8.18
C ARG A 329 3.10 21.66 -7.90
N LYS A 330 2.58 21.65 -6.67
CA LYS A 330 1.43 22.50 -6.28
C LYS A 330 1.76 23.98 -6.43
N ALA A 331 2.97 24.40 -6.08
CA ALA A 331 3.43 25.78 -6.27
C ALA A 331 3.55 26.15 -7.76
N GLU A 332 3.95 25.21 -8.62
CA GLU A 332 4.02 25.38 -10.07
C GLU A 332 2.63 25.46 -10.71
N GLU A 333 1.71 24.59 -10.32
CA GLU A 333 0.30 24.60 -10.74
C GLU A 333 -0.43 25.86 -10.29
N ALA A 334 -0.17 26.34 -9.07
CA ALA A 334 -0.72 27.60 -8.56
C ALA A 334 -0.18 28.81 -9.34
N LYS A 335 1.10 28.81 -9.71
CA LYS A 335 1.69 29.83 -10.60
C LYS A 335 1.09 29.79 -12.00
N GLN A 336 0.82 28.60 -12.55
CA GLN A 336 0.18 28.44 -13.86
C GLN A 336 -1.27 28.93 -13.87
N LYS A 337 -2.05 28.62 -12.82
CA LYS A 337 -3.43 29.13 -12.66
C LYS A 337 -3.47 30.65 -12.51
N ASN A 338 -2.49 31.24 -11.82
CA ASN A 338 -2.36 32.69 -11.71
C ASN A 338 -1.97 33.35 -13.04
N ASN A 339 -1.10 32.72 -13.83
CA ASN A 339 -0.73 33.22 -15.17
C ASN A 339 -1.91 33.15 -16.15
N ILE A 340 -2.71 32.08 -16.14
CA ILE A 340 -3.91 31.96 -16.99
C ILE A 340 -4.97 33.01 -16.61
N SER A 341 -5.08 33.34 -15.32
CA SER A 341 -5.98 34.38 -14.82
C SER A 341 -5.53 35.80 -15.21
N GLN A 342 -4.22 36.04 -15.35
CA GLN A 342 -3.69 37.33 -15.83
C GLN A 342 -3.83 37.51 -17.34
N VAL A 343 -3.66 36.44 -18.14
CA VAL A 343 -3.87 36.50 -19.60
C VAL A 343 -5.35 36.76 -19.95
N THR A 344 -6.28 36.11 -19.23
CA THR A 344 -7.73 36.31 -19.45
C THR A 344 -8.25 37.68 -18.99
N GLN A 345 -7.57 38.37 -18.06
CA GLN A 345 -7.87 39.77 -17.73
C GLN A 345 -7.31 40.76 -18.77
N ALA A 346 -6.16 40.48 -19.38
CA ALA A 346 -5.60 41.29 -20.46
C ALA A 346 -6.46 41.22 -21.74
N GLU A 347 -7.06 40.06 -22.05
CA GLU A 347 -7.94 39.90 -23.22
C GLU A 347 -9.33 40.55 -23.03
N LYS A 348 -9.85 40.62 -21.79
CA LYS A 348 -11.10 41.36 -21.50
C LYS A 348 -10.97 42.88 -21.68
N GLY A 349 -9.76 43.43 -21.54
CA GLY A 349 -9.49 44.85 -21.82
C GLY A 349 -9.54 45.22 -23.31
N ILE A 350 -9.28 44.26 -24.21
CA ILE A 350 -9.24 44.50 -25.65
C ILE A 350 -10.66 44.42 -26.26
N VAL A 351 -11.50 43.52 -25.76
CA VAL A 351 -12.90 43.38 -26.24
C VAL A 351 -13.76 44.60 -25.86
N GLN A 352 -13.45 45.25 -24.73
CA GLN A 352 -14.20 46.42 -24.25
C GLN A 352 -13.80 47.74 -24.94
N GLY A 353 -12.67 47.77 -25.66
CA GLY A 353 -12.25 48.91 -26.49
C GLY A 353 -12.86 48.93 -27.90
N PHE A 354 -13.34 47.79 -28.40
CA PHE A 354 -13.94 47.69 -29.75
C PHE A 354 -15.42 48.09 -29.80
N PHE A 355 -16.15 48.05 -28.69
CA PHE A 355 -17.59 48.36 -28.65
C PHE A 355 -17.94 49.83 -28.38
N THR A 356 -16.96 50.69 -28.06
CA THR A 356 -17.21 52.09 -27.66
C THR A 356 -17.03 53.11 -28.78
N ARG A 357 -16.72 52.69 -30.02
CA ARG A 357 -16.44 53.62 -31.15
C ARG A 357 -17.47 53.63 -32.28
N ARG A 358 -18.67 53.06 -32.08
CA ARG A 358 -19.75 53.06 -33.10
C ARG A 358 -21.09 53.48 -32.51
N LYS A 359 -21.14 54.63 -31.84
CA LYS A 359 -22.38 55.18 -31.30
C LYS A 359 -22.49 56.68 -31.47
N GLU A 360 -22.08 57.20 -32.63
CA GLU A 360 -22.53 58.49 -33.12
C GLU A 360 -22.80 58.34 -34.63
N GLU A 361 -23.87 58.99 -35.09
CA GLU A 361 -24.43 59.00 -36.45
C GLU A 361 -25.51 57.94 -36.76
N GLU A 362 -26.71 58.19 -36.22
CA GLU A 362 -27.95 57.76 -36.88
C GLU A 362 -29.03 58.86 -36.71
N ASN A 363 -29.22 59.64 -37.78
CA ASN A 363 -30.48 60.30 -38.13
C ASN A 363 -30.30 60.93 -39.52
N ASP A 364 -30.79 60.25 -40.55
CA ASP A 364 -31.77 60.86 -41.46
C ASP A 364 -32.27 59.89 -42.54
N LEU A 365 -33.56 60.05 -42.84
CA LEU A 365 -34.28 59.72 -44.08
C LEU A 365 -34.94 58.33 -44.23
N PHE A 366 -36.25 58.31 -43.90
CA PHE A 366 -37.36 58.06 -44.85
C PHE A 366 -37.29 56.80 -45.75
N ASN A 367 -38.00 55.74 -45.31
CA ASN A 367 -39.15 55.04 -45.93
C ASN A 367 -39.50 55.32 -47.42
N PRO A 368 -40.37 54.52 -48.10
CA PRO A 368 -40.55 53.05 -48.22
C PRO A 368 -40.64 52.60 -49.70
N THR A 369 -40.42 51.32 -50.02
CA THR A 369 -41.32 50.66 -51.01
C THR A 369 -41.41 49.15 -50.81
N TYR A 370 -42.66 48.69 -50.85
CA TYR A 370 -43.13 47.35 -51.20
C TYR A 370 -43.45 46.35 -50.07
N ARG A 371 -44.65 45.76 -50.20
CA ARG A 371 -45.45 44.91 -49.30
C ARG A 371 -46.27 43.99 -50.24
N PRO A 372 -46.89 42.88 -49.80
CA PRO A 372 -46.29 41.61 -49.35
C PRO A 372 -47.02 40.39 -50.00
N ASP A 373 -46.77 39.18 -49.45
CA ASP A 373 -47.56 37.92 -49.54
C ASP A 373 -47.32 37.05 -50.80
N THR A 374 -47.27 35.70 -50.81
CA THR A 374 -47.81 34.58 -50.00
C THR A 374 -47.03 33.25 -50.26
N TYR A 375 -47.13 32.29 -49.31
CA TYR A 375 -47.08 30.79 -49.32
C TYR A 375 -46.89 30.03 -50.68
N ASP A 376 -46.33 28.80 -50.80
CA ASP A 376 -46.59 27.56 -50.05
C ASP A 376 -45.61 26.41 -50.44
N VAL A 377 -45.68 25.28 -49.72
CA VAL A 377 -44.89 24.04 -49.89
C VAL A 377 -45.61 23.04 -50.82
N GLU A 378 -44.97 22.51 -51.88
CA GLU A 378 -45.00 21.10 -52.34
C GLU A 378 -44.40 20.88 -53.75
N GLN A 379 -43.58 19.81 -53.84
CA GLN A 379 -43.26 18.92 -54.98
C GLN A 379 -42.70 19.48 -56.31
N LEU A 380 -41.54 18.96 -56.72
CA LEU A 380 -41.33 18.38 -58.05
C LEU A 380 -40.10 17.44 -58.03
N GLU A 381 -40.36 16.18 -58.31
CA GLU A 381 -39.40 15.09 -58.55
C GLU A 381 -38.75 15.17 -59.95
N GLU A 382 -37.72 14.34 -60.12
CA GLU A 382 -37.10 13.82 -61.35
C GLU A 382 -36.09 14.67 -62.15
N LYS A 383 -34.79 14.30 -62.04
CA LYS A 383 -34.11 13.39 -63.00
C LYS A 383 -32.67 13.02 -62.57
N GLN A 384 -32.46 11.70 -62.42
CA GLN A 384 -31.32 10.79 -62.68
C GLN A 384 -30.00 11.41 -63.24
N SER A 385 -28.76 10.93 -63.01
CA SER A 385 -28.19 9.61 -62.67
C SER A 385 -26.68 9.77 -62.35
N HIS A 386 -26.12 9.01 -61.39
CA HIS A 386 -24.89 8.21 -61.50
C HIS A 386 -24.40 7.76 -60.10
N GLU A 387 -24.54 6.45 -59.84
CA GLU A 387 -23.77 5.71 -58.85
C GLU A 387 -22.35 5.46 -59.37
N GLU A 388 -21.33 5.55 -58.50
CA GLU A 388 -20.22 4.60 -58.50
C GLU A 388 -19.55 4.55 -57.11
N ALA A 389 -19.14 3.34 -56.75
CA ALA A 389 -18.87 2.83 -55.40
C ALA A 389 -17.51 3.24 -54.83
N PHE A 390 -17.41 3.33 -53.49
CA PHE A 390 -16.14 3.34 -52.77
C PHE A 390 -16.09 2.14 -51.82
N THR A 391 -15.34 1.11 -52.22
CA THR A 391 -15.02 -0.07 -51.40
C THR A 391 -13.68 0.11 -50.69
N SER A 392 -13.64 -0.49 -49.49
CA SER A 392 -12.55 -0.67 -48.53
C SER A 392 -11.23 -1.23 -49.05
N GLU A 393 -10.09 -0.77 -48.50
CA GLU A 393 -8.86 -1.57 -48.39
C GLU A 393 -8.14 -1.36 -47.04
N GLU A 394 -7.74 -2.46 -46.42
CA GLU A 394 -6.90 -2.59 -45.21
C GLU A 394 -5.40 -2.41 -45.53
N PRO A 395 -4.54 -2.00 -44.56
CA PRO A 395 -3.10 -1.92 -44.78
C PRO A 395 -2.38 -3.25 -44.53
N LYS A 396 -1.49 -3.64 -45.45
CA LYS A 396 -0.55 -4.79 -45.33
C LYS A 396 0.80 -4.39 -44.69
N PRO A 397 1.51 -5.34 -44.04
CA PRO A 397 2.70 -5.05 -43.23
C PRO A 397 4.02 -5.04 -44.03
N LEU A 398 5.02 -4.30 -43.51
CA LEU A 398 6.39 -4.23 -44.02
C LEU A 398 7.15 -5.56 -43.78
N ILE A 399 7.73 -6.12 -44.86
CA ILE A 399 8.71 -7.21 -44.83
C ILE A 399 10.09 -6.60 -45.11
N LEU A 400 11.08 -6.95 -44.28
CA LEU A 400 12.50 -6.68 -44.51
C LEU A 400 13.13 -7.97 -45.05
N ASP A 401 13.60 -7.90 -46.29
CA ASP A 401 14.21 -9.03 -47.00
C ASP A 401 15.58 -9.41 -46.41
N THR A 402 15.75 -10.71 -46.19
CA THR A 402 17.01 -11.41 -45.99
C THR A 402 17.38 -12.11 -47.30
N GLU A 403 18.65 -12.02 -47.72
CA GLU A 403 19.24 -13.02 -48.61
C GLU A 403 20.64 -13.44 -48.14
N GLU A 404 20.90 -14.72 -48.38
CA GLU A 404 21.95 -15.58 -47.83
C GLU A 404 23.29 -15.50 -48.59
N GLY A 405 24.33 -16.11 -48.01
CA GLY A 405 25.75 -15.92 -48.34
C GLY A 405 26.33 -16.74 -49.50
N GLN A 406 27.66 -16.58 -49.69
CA GLN A 406 28.64 -17.65 -49.97
C GLN A 406 30.09 -17.11 -50.17
N LEU A 407 31.00 -17.66 -49.35
CA LEU A 407 32.34 -18.20 -49.64
C LEU A 407 33.47 -17.39 -50.34
N ALA A 408 34.58 -17.33 -49.59
CA ALA A 408 35.99 -17.63 -49.96
C ALA A 408 36.90 -16.54 -50.57
N GLY A 409 38.11 -16.42 -49.98
CA GLY A 409 39.32 -16.07 -50.73
C GLY A 409 40.26 -14.97 -50.20
N GLU A 410 41.06 -15.32 -49.19
CA GLU A 410 42.51 -15.04 -49.06
C GLU A 410 43.14 -13.61 -48.93
N ASN A 411 43.94 -13.51 -47.86
CA ASN A 411 45.30 -12.94 -47.73
C ASN A 411 45.53 -11.42 -47.72
N LYS A 412 45.89 -10.89 -46.52
CA LYS A 412 47.30 -10.67 -46.16
C LYS A 412 47.49 -10.28 -44.69
N GLU A 413 48.42 -10.99 -44.06
CA GLU A 413 49.11 -10.66 -42.81
C GLU A 413 49.77 -9.28 -42.84
N MET A 414 49.66 -8.53 -41.74
CA MET A 414 50.79 -7.84 -41.10
C MET A 414 50.33 -7.16 -39.81
N ALA A 415 50.65 -7.77 -38.67
CA ALA A 415 51.09 -7.12 -37.41
C ALA A 415 50.92 -8.11 -36.26
N ALA A 416 51.89 -9.01 -36.12
CA ALA A 416 52.14 -9.71 -34.87
C ALA A 416 52.72 -8.72 -33.83
N GLU A 417 52.57 -9.08 -32.55
CA GLU A 417 53.05 -8.36 -31.36
C GLU A 417 52.22 -7.17 -30.85
N ALA A 418 50.97 -7.47 -30.47
CA ALA A 418 50.43 -6.94 -29.22
C ALA A 418 49.32 -7.86 -28.68
N THR A 419 49.45 -8.26 -27.42
CA THR A 419 48.34 -8.64 -26.54
C THR A 419 47.69 -10.01 -26.75
N ARG A 420 48.46 -11.07 -26.45
CA ARG A 420 47.90 -12.39 -26.11
C ARG A 420 47.60 -12.42 -24.60
N SER A 421 46.39 -12.03 -24.19
CA SER A 421 45.79 -12.44 -22.90
C SER A 421 44.38 -11.91 -22.71
N ARG A 422 43.41 -12.83 -22.62
CA ARG A 422 42.32 -12.89 -21.61
C ARG A 422 41.07 -13.56 -22.18
N LYS A 423 40.90 -14.84 -21.83
CA LYS A 423 39.59 -15.42 -21.50
C LYS A 423 39.85 -16.63 -20.62
N LEU A 424 39.98 -16.39 -19.31
CA LEU A 424 39.78 -17.39 -18.27
C LEU A 424 38.82 -16.78 -17.24
N GLY A 425 37.85 -17.59 -16.85
CA GLY A 425 36.59 -17.17 -16.24
C GLY A 425 36.72 -16.60 -14.83
N PHE A 426 35.74 -15.76 -14.50
CA PHE A 426 35.54 -15.11 -13.20
C PHE A 426 35.56 -16.09 -12.00
N PHE A 427 35.20 -17.35 -12.21
CA PHE A 427 35.14 -18.37 -11.15
C PHE A 427 36.51 -18.85 -10.63
N GLU A 428 37.60 -18.65 -11.37
CA GLU A 428 38.93 -19.13 -10.96
C GLU A 428 39.65 -18.15 -10.02
N ARG A 429 39.32 -16.85 -10.10
CA ARG A 429 39.88 -15.81 -9.21
C ARG A 429 39.33 -15.85 -7.78
N VAL A 430 38.13 -16.39 -7.59
CA VAL A 430 37.54 -16.53 -6.26
C VAL A 430 38.15 -17.72 -5.50
N ALA A 431 38.56 -18.77 -6.22
CA ALA A 431 39.14 -19.97 -5.63
C ALA A 431 40.60 -19.78 -5.15
N GLU A 432 41.38 -18.90 -5.79
CA GLU A 432 42.77 -18.61 -5.36
C GLU A 432 42.86 -17.62 -4.20
N THR A 433 41.84 -16.78 -3.98
CA THR A 433 41.85 -15.80 -2.88
C THR A 433 41.64 -16.45 -1.50
N MET A 434 41.16 -17.69 -1.45
CA MET A 434 40.94 -18.48 -0.22
C MET A 434 42.06 -19.48 0.09
N ARG A 435 43.13 -19.53 -0.70
CA ARG A 435 44.33 -20.37 -0.44
C ARG A 435 45.60 -19.52 -0.42
N GLY A 436 45.71 -18.62 0.55
CA GLY A 436 46.85 -17.70 0.57
C GLY A 436 47.07 -16.93 1.85
N SER A 437 46.87 -17.54 3.03
CA SER A 437 47.38 -16.96 4.29
C SER A 437 47.62 -18.01 5.36
N LYS A 438 48.75 -18.72 5.24
CA LYS A 438 49.45 -19.29 6.39
C LYS A 438 50.94 -19.11 6.19
N SER A 439 51.56 -18.21 6.97
CA SER A 439 52.69 -18.57 7.83
C SER A 439 53.10 -17.39 8.71
N GLN A 440 52.95 -17.52 10.03
CA GLN A 440 54.08 -17.50 10.96
C GLN A 440 53.66 -18.09 12.32
N ARG A 441 54.57 -18.86 12.89
CA ARG A 441 54.42 -19.80 14.02
C ARG A 441 54.40 -19.10 15.39
N SER A 442 53.72 -19.73 16.36
CA SER A 442 54.34 -20.13 17.63
C SER A 442 53.45 -21.15 18.37
N GLU A 443 54.03 -22.29 18.71
CA GLU A 443 53.48 -23.37 19.55
C GLU A 443 53.42 -22.94 21.01
N ILE A 444 52.29 -23.17 21.72
CA ILE A 444 52.21 -23.54 23.15
C ILE A 444 50.93 -24.39 23.36
N GLU A 445 51.07 -25.47 24.15
CA GLU A 445 50.14 -26.58 24.46
C GLU A 445 48.77 -26.20 25.08
N PRO A 446 47.74 -27.07 25.00
CA PRO A 446 46.54 -26.92 25.81
C PRO A 446 46.77 -27.41 27.25
N MET A 447 46.64 -26.50 28.21
CA MET A 447 46.61 -26.80 29.63
C MET A 447 45.27 -27.49 29.99
N ILE A 448 45.38 -28.73 30.44
CA ILE A 448 44.34 -29.47 31.15
C ILE A 448 44.13 -28.77 32.50
N ILE A 449 42.94 -28.25 32.76
CA ILE A 449 42.47 -27.97 34.12
C ILE A 449 41.37 -28.97 34.41
N THR A 450 41.75 -29.99 35.17
CA THR A 450 40.87 -30.74 36.05
C THR A 450 40.53 -29.84 37.23
N ASP A 451 39.24 -29.70 37.56
CA ASP A 451 38.81 -29.70 38.96
C ASP A 451 37.36 -30.22 39.04
N SER A 452 37.31 -31.44 39.54
CA SER A 452 36.29 -32.08 40.35
C SER A 452 36.14 -31.33 41.70
N VAL A 453 35.12 -31.37 42.55
CA VAL A 453 33.91 -32.17 42.82
C VAL A 453 33.01 -31.28 43.71
N ASP A 454 31.70 -31.57 43.76
CA ASP A 454 30.84 -31.70 44.97
C ASP A 454 29.42 -31.22 44.64
N ASN A 455 28.52 -32.17 44.33
CA ASN A 455 27.54 -32.79 45.24
C ASN A 455 26.31 -31.88 45.43
N GLU A 456 25.08 -32.31 45.53
CA GLU A 456 24.32 -33.56 45.45
C GLU A 456 22.87 -33.05 45.45
N ASP A 457 21.94 -33.68 44.71
CA ASP A 457 20.65 -34.09 45.26
C ASP A 457 19.67 -34.59 44.18
N GLN A 458 19.63 -35.93 44.12
CA GLN A 458 18.45 -36.78 44.15
C GLN A 458 17.18 -36.32 43.40
N LEU A 459 17.08 -36.84 42.16
CA LEU A 459 15.85 -37.44 41.65
C LEU A 459 15.39 -38.58 42.57
N LEU A 460 14.12 -38.60 42.96
CA LEU A 460 13.32 -39.83 43.04
C LEU A 460 11.81 -39.54 43.13
N SER A 461 11.08 -40.45 42.47
CA SER A 461 9.63 -40.66 42.43
C SER A 461 8.85 -39.80 41.41
N ALA A 462 7.97 -40.34 40.57
CA ALA A 462 7.60 -41.71 40.23
C ALA A 462 6.60 -41.64 39.05
N GLN A 463 6.62 -42.67 38.19
CA GLN A 463 5.47 -43.22 37.44
C GLN A 463 4.85 -42.30 36.36
N GLY A 464 4.84 -42.63 35.07
CA GLY A 464 4.66 -43.94 34.46
C GLY A 464 3.28 -43.98 33.80
N MET A 465 3.22 -43.90 32.47
CA MET A 465 2.29 -44.66 31.62
C MET A 465 2.56 -44.40 30.14
N ALA A 466 2.41 -45.46 29.35
CA ALA A 466 2.96 -45.66 28.02
C ALA A 466 1.97 -45.35 26.88
N ALA A 467 2.55 -45.32 25.67
CA ALA A 467 1.98 -45.69 24.36
C ALA A 467 1.13 -44.64 23.61
N ASN A 468 1.71 -44.03 22.56
CA ASN A 468 1.48 -44.42 21.17
C ASN A 468 2.34 -43.57 20.23
N THR A 469 3.30 -44.21 19.54
CA THR A 469 4.09 -43.57 18.49
C THR A 469 3.71 -44.22 17.17
N GLU A 470 2.81 -43.59 16.41
CA GLU A 470 2.61 -43.92 15.00
C GLU A 470 3.67 -43.19 14.16
N GLN A 471 4.45 -43.98 13.43
CA GLN A 471 5.33 -43.51 12.37
C GLN A 471 4.48 -42.91 11.24
N LYS A 472 4.70 -41.64 10.91
CA LYS A 472 4.36 -41.09 9.60
C LYS A 472 5.65 -40.94 8.80
N GLU A 473 5.78 -41.79 7.78
CA GLU A 473 6.76 -41.66 6.71
C GLU A 473 6.64 -40.26 6.07
N LEU A 474 7.75 -39.51 6.01
CA LEU A 474 7.84 -38.33 5.17
C LEU A 474 7.89 -38.78 3.70
N GLU A 475 6.79 -38.59 2.97
CA GLU A 475 6.79 -38.67 1.51
C GLU A 475 7.62 -37.52 0.93
N ILE A 476 8.73 -37.88 0.27
CA ILE A 476 9.55 -36.95 -0.50
C ILE A 476 8.80 -36.58 -1.79
N PRO A 477 8.57 -35.29 -2.09
CA PRO A 477 7.91 -34.86 -3.31
C PRO A 477 8.57 -35.35 -4.60
N THR A 478 7.75 -35.76 -5.57
CA THR A 478 8.16 -36.44 -6.82
C THR A 478 9.16 -35.66 -7.68
N PHE A 479 9.29 -34.35 -7.50
CA PHE A 479 10.23 -33.50 -8.25
C PHE A 479 11.70 -33.61 -7.76
N LEU A 480 11.94 -34.19 -6.58
CA LEU A 480 13.29 -34.39 -6.00
C LEU A 480 13.95 -35.73 -6.39
N ARG A 481 13.30 -36.57 -7.21
CA ARG A 481 13.78 -37.94 -7.55
C ARG A 481 14.64 -38.08 -8.81
N ARG A 482 15.23 -37.01 -9.36
CA ARG A 482 16.11 -37.14 -10.56
C ARG A 482 17.52 -36.57 -10.33
N GLY A 483 18.51 -37.46 -10.31
CA GLY A 483 19.91 -37.06 -10.56
C GLY A 483 21.02 -37.90 -9.93
N ALA A 484 20.99 -39.24 -9.99
CA ALA A 484 22.20 -40.05 -9.75
C ALA A 484 22.16 -41.39 -10.49
N LYS A 485 22.57 -41.37 -11.76
CA LYS A 485 23.12 -42.54 -12.47
C LYS A 485 24.26 -42.08 -13.37
N LYS A 486 25.49 -42.19 -12.86
CA LYS A 486 26.60 -42.90 -13.50
C LYS A 486 27.72 -43.07 -12.50
#